data_AF-A0A099CY95-F1
#
_entry.id   AF-A0A099CY95-F1
#
_cell.length_a   1.000
_cell.length_b   1.000
_cell.length_c   1.000
_cell.angle_alpha   90.00
_cell.angle_beta   90.00
_cell.angle_gamma   90.00
#
_symmetry.space_group_name_H-M   'P 1'
#
loop_
_entity.id
_entity.type
_entity.pdbx_description
1 polymer ?
#
loop_
_entity_poly.entity_id
_entity_poly.type
_entity_poly.pdbx_seq_one_letter_code
_entity_poly.pdbx_strand_id
1 'polypeptide(L)'
;MLAEYKTKTNIGVGLGIIGQIIGRTLIDSKATGEILLGTVVILAAIIVFIWGCAQYAKAKGHSGWFGLFGLLSIIGLLVLFFLPDRRKVVRA
;
A
#
# COMPACT_ATOMS: atom_id res chain seq x y z
N MET A 1 -4.47 -14.18 -8.57
CA MET A 1 -4.76 -13.77 -7.18
C MET A 1 -6.01 -14.46 -6.64
N LEU A 2 -5.92 -14.97 -5.41
CA LEU A 2 -7.07 -15.43 -4.63
C LEU A 2 -7.95 -14.24 -4.21
N ALA A 3 -9.27 -14.40 -4.21
CA ALA A 3 -10.23 -13.31 -3.95
C ALA A 3 -10.01 -12.62 -2.59
N GLU A 4 -9.69 -13.40 -1.55
CA GLU A 4 -9.44 -12.89 -0.20
C GLU A 4 -8.27 -11.90 -0.14
N TYR A 5 -7.16 -12.23 -0.80
CA TYR A 5 -5.99 -11.34 -0.86
C TYR A 5 -6.24 -10.12 -1.76
N LYS A 6 -7.09 -10.26 -2.79
CA LYS A 6 -7.47 -9.14 -3.66
C LYS A 6 -8.21 -8.05 -2.85
N THR A 7 -9.16 -8.45 -2.00
CA THR A 7 -9.90 -7.52 -1.13
C THR A 7 -8.96 -6.84 -0.13
N LYS A 8 -8.12 -7.60 0.58
CA LYS A 8 -7.15 -7.04 1.54
C LYS A 8 -6.16 -6.08 0.89
N THR A 9 -5.70 -6.41 -0.31
CA THR A 9 -4.81 -5.56 -1.13
C THR A 9 -5.50 -4.25 -1.50
N ASN A 10 -6.71 -4.31 -2.04
CA ASN A 10 -7.45 -3.11 -2.44
C ASN A 10 -7.73 -2.19 -1.25
N ILE A 11 -8.07 -2.75 -0.09
CA ILE A 11 -8.27 -2.00 1.15
C ILE A 11 -6.95 -1.34 1.58
N GLY A 12 -5.85 -2.09 1.70
CA GLY A 12 -4.58 -1.55 2.18
C GLY A 12 -3.97 -0.51 1.23
N VAL A 13 -3.90 -0.82 -0.07
CA VAL A 13 -3.35 0.10 -1.08
C VAL A 13 -4.27 1.31 -1.25
N GLY A 14 -5.58 1.09 -1.36
CA GLY A 14 -6.56 2.16 -1.56
C GLY A 14 -6.62 3.12 -0.36
N LEU A 15 -6.84 2.59 0.85
CA LEU A 15 -6.85 3.42 2.07
C LEU A 15 -5.51 4.10 2.31
N GLY A 16 -4.40 3.42 2.03
CA GLY A 16 -3.07 3.98 2.16
C GLY A 16 -2.83 5.19 1.24
N ILE A 17 -3.29 5.14 -0.02
CA ILE A 17 -3.19 6.27 -0.95
C ILE A 17 -4.13 7.41 -0.53
N ILE A 18 -5.38 7.09 -0.19
CA ILE A 18 -6.38 8.08 0.23
C ILE A 18 -5.90 8.81 1.51
N GLY A 19 -5.42 8.06 2.50
CA GLY A 19 -4.90 8.62 3.75
C GLY A 19 -3.70 9.54 3.54
N GLN A 20 -2.79 9.20 2.60
CA GLN A 20 -1.67 10.07 2.24
C GLN A 20 -2.14 11.39 1.60
N ILE A 21 -3.16 11.34 0.72
CA ILE A 21 -3.74 12.55 0.10
C ILE A 21 -4.40 13.43 1.17
N ILE A 22 -5.23 12.85 2.03
CA ILE A 22 -5.90 13.59 3.12
C ILE A 22 -4.86 14.21 4.06
N GLY A 23 -3.88 13.44 4.50
CA GLY A 23 -2.81 13.94 5.35
C GLY A 23 -2.02 15.07 4.71
N ARG A 24 -1.82 15.04 3.38
CA ARG A 24 -1.18 16.13 2.64
C ARG A 24 -2.02 17.39 2.63
N THR A 25 -3.33 17.28 2.40
CA THR A 25 -4.25 18.43 2.45
C THR A 25 -4.31 19.06 3.84
N LEU A 26 -4.16 18.28 4.91
CA LEU A 26 -4.10 18.78 6.29
C LEU A 26 -2.79 19.51 6.60
N ILE A 27 -1.65 19.08 6.04
CA ILE A 27 -0.36 19.78 6.21
C ILE A 27 -0.34 21.12 5.46
N ASP A 28 -1.04 21.21 4.33
CA ASP A 28 -1.13 22.45 3.55
C ASP A 28 -1.92 23.56 4.28
N SER A 29 -2.77 23.19 5.25
CA SER A 29 -3.34 24.15 6.20
C SER A 29 -2.25 24.74 7.09
N LYS A 30 -2.04 26.06 7.03
CA LYS A 30 -0.97 26.78 7.77
C LYS A 30 -1.13 26.81 9.31
N ALA A 31 -2.02 26.00 9.87
CA ALA A 31 -2.25 25.92 11.31
C ALA A 31 -1.32 24.85 11.92
N THR A 32 -0.55 25.20 12.95
CA THR A 32 0.46 24.33 13.57
C THR A 32 -0.11 22.98 14.07
N GLY A 33 -1.37 22.97 14.54
CA GLY A 33 -2.04 21.74 14.96
C GLY A 33 -2.40 20.80 13.82
N GLU A 34 -2.72 21.33 12.64
CA GLU A 34 -3.08 20.53 11.46
C GLU A 34 -1.86 19.90 10.80
N ILE A 35 -0.68 20.55 10.90
CA ILE A 35 0.59 19.97 10.43
C ILE A 35 0.93 18.69 11.20
N LEU A 36 0.79 18.69 12.53
CA LEU A 36 1.07 17.51 13.36
C LEU A 36 0.08 16.38 13.04
N LEU A 37 -1.22 16.71 12.98
CA LEU A 37 -2.26 15.74 12.66
C LEU A 37 -2.05 15.12 11.27
N GLY A 38 -1.80 15.96 10.25
CA GLY A 38 -1.54 15.52 8.89
C GLY A 38 -0.30 14.63 8.80
N THR A 39 0.77 14.95 9.54
CA THR A 39 1.98 14.10 9.60
C THR A 39 1.67 12.72 10.17
N VAL A 40 0.93 12.64 11.28
CA VAL A 40 0.52 11.37 11.89
C VAL A 40 -0.36 10.55 10.95
N VAL A 41 -1.31 11.21 10.26
CA VAL A 41 -2.19 10.57 9.26
C VAL A 41 -1.37 9.99 8.11
N ILE A 42 -0.39 10.72 7.58
CA ILE A 42 0.51 10.22 6.52
C ILE A 42 1.29 8.99 7.01
N LEU A 43 1.88 9.03 8.20
CA LEU A 43 2.64 7.90 8.74
C LEU A 43 1.76 6.65 8.91
N ALA A 44 0.55 6.81 9.44
CA ALA A 44 -0.42 5.71 9.55
C ALA A 44 -0.80 5.18 8.16
N ALA A 45 -1.05 6.06 7.20
CA ALA A 45 -1.41 5.70 5.83
C ALA A 45 -0.28 4.93 5.12
N ILE A 46 0.99 5.29 5.37
CA ILE A 46 2.16 4.55 4.87
C ILE A 46 2.19 3.13 5.43
N ILE A 47 1.95 2.93 6.72
CA ILE A 47 1.91 1.60 7.34
C ILE A 47 0.83 0.73 6.69
N VAL A 48 -0.38 1.29 6.51
CA VAL A 48 -1.51 0.61 5.85
C VAL A 48 -1.19 0.28 4.39
N PHE A 49 -0.53 1.20 3.69
CA PHE A 49 -0.08 1.01 2.31
C PHE A 49 0.93 -0.14 2.17
N ILE A 50 1.95 -0.18 3.03
CA ILE A 50 2.96 -1.26 3.06
C ILE A 50 2.29 -2.60 3.36
N TRP A 51 1.35 -2.63 4.30
CA TRP A 51 0.58 -3.85 4.57
C TRP A 51 -0.21 -4.30 3.33
N GLY A 52 -0.87 -3.37 2.62
CA GLY A 52 -1.54 -3.64 1.35
C GLY A 52 -0.60 -4.23 0.30
N CYS A 53 0.61 -3.67 0.17
CA CYS A 53 1.66 -4.17 -0.72
C CYS A 53 2.14 -5.58 -0.34
N ALA A 54 2.25 -5.88 0.95
CA ALA A 54 2.60 -7.21 1.43
C ALA A 54 1.53 -8.25 1.07
N GLN A 55 0.24 -7.88 1.17
CA GLN A 55 -0.85 -8.72 0.72
C GLN A 55 -0.85 -8.91 -0.80
N TYR A 56 -0.52 -7.87 -1.57
CA TYR A 56 -0.35 -7.94 -3.02
C TYR A 56 0.69 -8.99 -3.42
N ALA A 57 1.86 -8.97 -2.78
CA ALA A 57 2.93 -9.95 -3.01
C ALA A 57 2.50 -11.38 -2.68
N LYS A 58 1.87 -11.57 -1.50
CA LYS A 58 1.34 -12.87 -1.07
C LYS A 58 0.27 -13.41 -2.02
N ALA A 59 -0.57 -12.52 -2.57
CA ALA A 59 -1.62 -12.84 -3.52
C ALA A 59 -1.08 -13.45 -4.83
N LYS A 60 0.13 -13.03 -5.22
CA LYS A 60 0.88 -13.55 -6.39
C LYS A 60 1.75 -14.77 -6.07
N GLY A 61 1.77 -15.21 -4.80
CA GLY A 61 2.55 -16.37 -4.36
C GLY A 61 4.00 -16.06 -4.01
N HIS A 62 4.36 -14.79 -3.80
CA HIS A 62 5.67 -14.40 -3.29
C HIS A 62 5.63 -14.20 -1.77
N SER A 63 6.81 -14.03 -1.16
CA SER A 63 6.91 -13.76 0.27
C SER A 63 6.34 -12.37 0.61
N GLY A 64 5.80 -12.20 1.81
CA GLY A 64 5.28 -10.91 2.27
C GLY A 64 6.33 -9.80 2.34
N TRP A 65 7.62 -10.15 2.36
CA TRP A 65 8.74 -9.22 2.38
C TRP A 65 8.80 -8.35 1.12
N PHE A 66 8.32 -8.84 -0.02
CA PHE A 66 8.17 -8.01 -1.22
C PHE A 66 7.18 -6.84 -1.01
N GLY A 67 6.37 -6.85 0.05
CA GLY A 67 5.58 -5.70 0.45
C GLY A 67 6.38 -4.48 0.87
N LEU A 68 7.64 -4.65 1.31
CA LEU A 68 8.55 -3.55 1.64
C LEU A 68 8.88 -2.68 0.43
N PHE A 69 8.73 -3.19 -0.79
CA PHE A 69 8.80 -2.34 -1.99
C PHE A 69 7.78 -1.19 -1.93
N GLY A 70 6.68 -1.33 -1.19
CA GLY A 70 5.74 -0.24 -0.91
C GLY A 70 6.35 1.00 -0.23
N LEU A 71 7.54 0.90 0.39
CA LEU A 71 8.30 2.07 0.85
C LEU A 71 8.72 3.00 -0.29
N LEU A 72 8.88 2.47 -1.49
CA LEU A 72 9.13 3.24 -2.72
C LEU A 72 7.83 3.82 -3.31
N SER A 73 6.72 3.79 -2.55
CA SER A 73 5.41 4.30 -2.94
C SER A 73 4.92 3.69 -4.27
N ILE A 74 4.47 4.53 -5.21
CA ILE A 74 3.97 4.14 -6.53
C ILE A 74 4.99 3.32 -7.33
N ILE A 75 6.28 3.64 -7.23
CA ILE A 75 7.35 2.91 -7.93
C ILE A 75 7.40 1.46 -7.40
N GLY A 76 7.31 1.30 -6.08
CA GLY A 76 7.20 0.00 -5.44
C GLY A 76 5.99 -0.81 -5.91
N LEU A 77 4.85 -0.13 -6.02
CA LEU A 77 3.61 -0.74 -6.51
C LEU A 77 3.74 -1.20 -7.97
N LEU A 78 4.43 -0.44 -8.82
CA LEU A 78 4.74 -0.81 -10.21
C LEU A 78 5.62 -2.05 -10.27
N VAL A 79 6.68 -2.13 -9.45
CA VAL A 79 7.53 -3.32 -9.35
C VAL A 79 6.70 -4.55 -8.94
N LEU A 80 5.85 -4.39 -7.93
CA LEU A 80 4.91 -5.44 -7.50
C LEU A 80 3.93 -5.82 -8.62
N PHE A 81 3.48 -4.87 -9.43
CA PHE A 81 2.58 -5.11 -10.56
C PHE A 81 3.21 -5.99 -11.64
N PHE A 82 4.49 -5.79 -11.97
CA PHE A 82 5.22 -6.65 -12.91
C PHE A 82 5.69 -7.97 -12.31
N LEU A 83 5.59 -8.14 -10.99
CA LEU A 83 6.01 -9.37 -10.33
C LEU A 83 5.24 -10.59 -10.90
N PRO A 84 5.92 -11.68 -11.30
CA PRO A 84 5.27 -12.86 -11.89
C PRO A 84 4.23 -13.49 -10.94
N ASP A 85 3.03 -13.82 -11.44
CA ASP A 85 2.01 -14.52 -10.66
C ASP A 85 2.32 -16.02 -10.63
N ARG A 86 3.07 -16.46 -9.61
CA ARG A 86 3.43 -17.87 -9.43
C ARG A 86 2.22 -18.77 -9.14
N ARG A 87 1.09 -18.21 -8.71
CA ARG A 87 -0.14 -18.99 -8.44
C ARG A 87 -0.99 -19.22 -9.69
N LYS A 88 -0.81 -18.43 -10.76
CA LYS A 88 -1.42 -18.71 -12.07
C LYS A 88 -0.73 -19.87 -12.77
N VAL A 89 0.59 -20.00 -12.62
CA VAL A 89 1.40 -21.03 -13.29
C VAL A 89 1.11 -22.44 -12.78
N VAL A 90 0.69 -22.59 -11.51
CA VAL A 90 0.34 -23.91 -10.92
C VAL A 90 -1.08 -24.38 -11.29
N ARG A 91 -1.87 -23.54 -11.98
CA ARG A 91 -3.26 -23.87 -12.40
C ARG A 91 -3.44 -23.95 -13.92
N ALA A 92 -2.36 -23.92 -14.70
CA ALA A 92 -2.36 -24.19 -16.14
C ALA A 92 -1.84 -25.60 -16.39
#